data_AF-A0A9W8UWK9-F1
#
_entry.id   AF-A0A9W8UWK9-F1
#
_cell.length_a   1.000
_cell.length_b   1.000
_cell.length_c   1.000
_cell.angle_alpha   90.00
_cell.angle_beta   90.00
_cell.angle_gamma   90.00
#
_symmetry.space_group_name_H-M   'P 1'
#
loop_
_entity.id
_entity.type
_entity.pdbx_description
1 polymer ?
#
loop_
_entity_poly.entity_id
_entity_poly.type
_entity_poly.pdbx_seq_one_letter_code
_entity_poly.pdbx_strand_id
1 'polypeptide(L)'
;MAGQSAAQALLLRCVFFLIVLSVRAETEKPDLRCPDYVANYAPLVWLHSEDPYMPSDLLAHLQHTTPTVQGHAINGIPSIDLGNLGTLNEFGDEDVALVSKDDPFSYPKWILGEAPDDAGRIHNATPCAVILVEKNEVDLDAFYFYFYSYNEGPNITQVLEPLNRLVTSEKASAGMHFGNHVGDWEHNMVRFRDGKPVGIYYSQHVDGEGYDWNDAAVSKAGDRCSRVSR
;
A
#
# COMPACT_ATOMS: atom_id res chain seq x y z
N MET A 1 -95.46 -1.06 -34.82
CA MET A 1 -95.52 0.38 -34.46
C MET A 1 -95.11 0.51 -33.00
N ALA A 2 -94.29 1.53 -32.69
CA ALA A 2 -93.55 1.80 -31.44
C ALA A 2 -92.37 0.82 -31.20
N GLY A 3 -91.13 1.24 -30.96
CA GLY A 3 -90.48 2.54 -30.85
C GLY A 3 -88.96 2.35 -30.60
N GLN A 4 -88.15 3.32 -31.06
CA GLN A 4 -86.88 3.88 -30.54
C GLN A 4 -86.06 3.05 -29.50
N SER A 5 -84.73 3.02 -29.45
CA SER A 5 -83.69 4.02 -29.76
C SER A 5 -82.29 3.40 -29.57
N ALA A 6 -81.29 4.04 -30.15
CA ALA A 6 -79.87 3.70 -30.25
C ALA A 6 -79.15 3.30 -28.95
N ALA A 7 -78.18 2.39 -29.07
CA ALA A 7 -77.08 2.23 -28.14
C ALA A 7 -75.74 2.22 -28.91
N GLN A 8 -74.80 2.97 -28.36
CA GLN A 8 -73.61 3.52 -28.99
C GLN A 8 -72.51 2.46 -29.22
N ALA A 9 -71.83 2.54 -30.36
CA ALA A 9 -70.60 1.81 -30.62
C ALA A 9 -69.47 2.40 -29.74
N LEU A 10 -69.07 1.65 -28.71
CA LEU A 10 -67.97 1.99 -27.82
C LEU A 10 -66.64 1.68 -28.53
N LEU A 11 -65.97 2.72 -29.05
CA LEU A 11 -64.57 2.66 -29.46
C LEU A 11 -63.70 2.38 -28.22
N LEU A 12 -63.18 1.16 -28.12
CA LEU A 12 -62.17 0.80 -27.13
C LEU A 12 -60.81 1.37 -27.57
N ARG A 13 -60.49 2.60 -27.14
CA ARG A 13 -59.14 3.15 -27.26
C ARG A 13 -58.22 2.44 -26.25
N CYS A 14 -57.40 1.53 -26.74
CA CYS A 14 -56.29 0.97 -25.97
C CYS A 14 -55.24 2.06 -25.73
N VAL A 15 -55.22 2.64 -24.54
CA VAL A 15 -54.13 3.51 -24.09
C VAL A 15 -53.09 2.61 -23.43
N PHE A 16 -52.02 2.28 -24.15
CA PHE A 16 -50.82 1.70 -23.57
C PHE A 16 -50.11 2.79 -22.77
N PHE A 17 -50.24 2.76 -21.44
CA PHE A 17 -49.37 3.52 -20.55
C PHE A 17 -48.02 2.82 -20.48
N LEU A 18 -47.04 3.35 -21.23
CA LEU A 18 -45.63 3.06 -21.00
C LEU A 18 -45.23 3.74 -19.69
N ILE A 19 -45.27 2.98 -18.59
CA ILE A 19 -44.64 3.40 -17.34
C ILE A 19 -43.13 3.19 -17.53
N VAL A 20 -42.43 4.25 -17.92
CA VAL A 20 -40.97 4.29 -17.80
C VAL A 20 -40.67 4.45 -16.32
N LEU A 21 -40.41 3.33 -15.65
CA LEU A 21 -39.76 3.31 -14.34
C LEU A 21 -38.31 3.77 -14.57
N SER A 22 -38.08 5.08 -14.51
CA SER A 22 -36.74 5.59 -14.23
C SER A 22 -36.41 5.23 -12.79
N VAL A 23 -35.91 4.02 -12.58
CA VAL A 23 -35.12 3.71 -11.39
C VAL A 23 -33.89 4.60 -11.52
N ARG A 24 -33.88 5.71 -10.78
CA ARG A 24 -32.61 6.36 -10.46
C ARG A 24 -31.85 5.34 -9.64
N ALA A 25 -30.84 4.71 -10.24
CA ALA A 25 -29.80 4.09 -9.45
C ALA A 25 -29.22 5.22 -8.59
N GLU A 26 -29.58 5.23 -7.30
CA GLU A 26 -28.75 5.92 -6.34
C GLU A 26 -27.36 5.33 -6.51
N THR A 27 -26.38 6.17 -6.82
CA THR A 27 -24.97 5.79 -6.71
C THR A 27 -24.76 5.46 -5.24
N GLU A 28 -24.92 4.18 -4.89
CA GLU A 28 -24.59 3.65 -3.58
C GLU A 28 -23.18 4.15 -3.29
N LYS A 29 -23.01 4.86 -2.16
CA LYS A 29 -21.67 5.28 -1.77
C LYS A 29 -20.83 4.01 -1.72
N PRO A 30 -19.64 3.99 -2.35
CA PRO A 30 -18.82 2.79 -2.34
C PRO A 30 -18.63 2.35 -0.89
N ASP A 31 -18.87 1.06 -0.62
CA ASP A 31 -18.55 0.49 0.68
C ASP A 31 -17.04 0.55 0.85
N LEU A 32 -16.57 1.53 1.64
CA LEU A 32 -15.14 1.75 1.87
C LEU A 32 -14.54 0.70 2.82
N ARG A 33 -15.30 -0.33 3.21
CA ARG A 33 -14.81 -1.41 4.05
C ARG A 33 -13.86 -2.30 3.27
N CYS A 34 -12.65 -2.48 3.81
CA CYS A 34 -11.72 -3.48 3.32
C CYS A 34 -12.35 -4.89 3.41
N PRO A 35 -12.46 -5.63 2.29
CA PRO A 35 -13.05 -6.97 2.29
C PRO A 35 -12.23 -7.95 3.13
N ASP A 36 -12.89 -8.86 3.85
CA ASP A 36 -12.22 -9.79 4.77
C ASP A 36 -11.17 -10.68 4.06
N TYR A 37 -11.39 -11.01 2.78
CA TYR A 37 -10.43 -11.81 2.00
C TYR A 37 -9.07 -11.10 1.83
N VAL A 38 -9.03 -9.76 1.81
CA VAL A 38 -7.78 -8.99 1.73
C VAL A 38 -6.93 -9.27 2.97
N ALA A 39 -7.53 -9.25 4.17
CA ALA A 39 -6.81 -9.58 5.40
C ALA A 39 -6.43 -11.08 5.47
N ASN A 40 -7.33 -11.98 5.03
CA ASN A 40 -7.10 -13.43 5.10
C ASN A 40 -5.94 -13.90 4.21
N TYR A 41 -5.75 -13.25 3.06
CA TYR A 41 -4.68 -13.56 2.10
C TYR A 41 -3.53 -12.55 2.12
N ALA A 42 -3.49 -11.65 3.11
CA ALA A 42 -2.42 -10.67 3.25
C ALA A 42 -1.05 -11.38 3.26
N PRO A 43 -0.02 -10.90 2.55
CA PRO A 43 1.28 -11.53 2.57
C PRO A 43 1.89 -11.60 3.98
N LEU A 44 2.72 -12.62 4.21
CA LEU A 44 3.56 -12.74 5.40
C LEU A 44 4.95 -12.20 5.08
N VAL A 45 5.52 -11.45 6.02
CA VAL A 45 6.86 -10.88 5.91
C VAL A 45 7.73 -11.52 6.98
N TRP A 46 8.77 -12.22 6.57
CA TRP A 46 9.79 -12.75 7.47
C TRP A 46 10.87 -11.70 7.68
N LEU A 47 11.09 -11.31 8.93
CA LEU A 47 12.09 -10.34 9.33
C LEU A 47 13.30 -11.06 9.93
N HIS A 48 14.50 -10.56 9.67
CA HIS A 48 15.68 -11.06 10.37
C HIS A 48 15.60 -10.66 11.86
N SER A 49 15.77 -11.61 12.77
CA SER A 49 15.57 -11.36 14.21
C SER A 49 16.56 -10.38 14.83
N GLU A 50 17.69 -10.14 14.15
CA GLU A 50 18.73 -9.20 14.58
C GLU A 50 18.66 -7.85 13.85
N ASP A 51 17.74 -7.67 12.89
CA ASP A 51 17.54 -6.37 12.23
C ASP A 51 16.88 -5.42 13.24
N PRO A 52 17.55 -4.35 13.71
CA PRO A 52 16.95 -3.44 14.67
C PRO A 52 16.01 -2.43 14.00
N TYR A 53 16.04 -2.34 12.66
CA TYR A 53 15.35 -1.27 11.95
C TYR A 53 13.87 -1.55 11.80
N MET A 54 13.45 -2.80 11.57
CA MET A 54 12.05 -3.31 11.69
C MET A 54 10.95 -2.42 11.06
N PRO A 55 9.73 -2.92 10.82
CA PRO A 55 8.64 -2.04 10.36
C PRO A 55 8.41 -0.87 11.34
N SER A 56 8.32 0.35 10.82
CA SER A 56 8.40 1.59 11.60
C SER A 56 7.09 2.39 11.60
N ASP A 57 6.78 3.08 12.70
CA ASP A 57 5.57 3.90 12.81
C ASP A 57 5.61 5.12 11.86
N LEU A 58 4.61 5.22 10.99
CA LEU A 58 4.50 6.28 9.99
C LEU A 58 4.37 7.68 10.61
N LEU A 59 3.59 7.82 11.68
CA LEU A 59 3.37 9.13 12.30
C LEU A 59 4.64 9.60 13.03
N ALA A 60 5.32 8.70 13.74
CA ALA A 60 6.60 8.99 14.37
C ALA A 60 7.62 9.46 13.34
N HIS A 61 7.72 8.78 12.19
CA HIS A 61 8.58 9.21 11.10
C HIS A 61 8.27 10.64 10.64
N LEU A 62 6.99 10.94 10.37
CA LEU A 62 6.56 12.29 9.97
C LEU A 62 6.94 13.35 11.02
N GLN A 63 6.77 13.05 12.31
CA GLN A 63 7.11 13.96 13.39
C GLN A 63 8.61 14.30 13.45
N HIS A 64 9.48 13.43 12.94
CA HIS A 64 10.92 13.63 12.85
C HIS A 64 11.40 14.22 11.51
N THR A 65 10.46 14.64 10.65
CA THR A 65 10.77 15.29 9.37
C THR A 65 10.17 16.69 9.26
N THR A 66 10.73 17.46 8.34
CA THR A 66 10.25 18.80 7.94
C THR A 66 9.98 18.78 6.44
N PRO A 67 8.77 19.13 5.98
CA PRO A 67 8.50 19.32 4.57
C PRO A 67 9.32 20.47 4.00
N THR A 68 9.97 20.24 2.87
CA THR A 68 10.79 21.22 2.18
C THR A 68 10.48 21.23 0.68
N VAL A 69 10.63 22.39 0.05
CA VAL A 69 10.68 22.53 -1.42
C VAL A 69 12.08 22.99 -1.77
N GLN A 70 12.76 22.25 -2.65
CA GLN A 70 14.15 22.55 -3.04
C GLN A 70 15.08 22.76 -1.82
N GLY A 71 14.89 21.96 -0.77
CA GLY A 71 15.68 22.02 0.48
C GLY A 71 15.31 23.16 1.44
N HIS A 72 14.32 23.99 1.13
CA HIS A 72 13.86 25.07 2.01
C HIS A 72 12.55 24.68 2.68
N ALA A 73 12.46 24.88 4.01
CA ALA A 73 11.25 24.56 4.76
C ALA A 73 10.03 25.34 4.25
N ILE A 74 8.90 24.64 4.12
CA ILE A 74 7.63 25.26 3.74
C ILE A 74 7.08 26.02 4.95
N ASN A 75 6.86 27.32 4.80
CA ASN A 75 6.36 28.19 5.88
C ASN A 75 4.85 28.39 5.78
N GLY A 76 4.20 28.61 6.94
CA GLY A 76 2.78 28.97 6.99
C GLY A 76 1.79 27.82 6.84
N ILE A 77 2.27 26.57 6.85
CA ILE A 77 1.44 25.37 6.85
C ILE A 77 1.15 24.87 8.28
N PRO A 78 0.03 24.18 8.52
CA PRO A 78 -0.21 23.50 9.78
C PRO A 78 0.83 22.39 10.03
N SER A 79 0.90 21.90 11.26
CA SER A 79 1.69 20.68 11.55
C SER A 79 1.17 19.53 10.70
N ILE A 80 2.09 18.82 10.06
CA ILE A 80 1.77 17.68 9.20
C ILE A 80 1.57 16.41 10.03
N ASP A 81 0.55 15.63 9.66
CA ASP A 81 0.23 14.30 10.19
C ASP A 81 -0.32 13.41 9.06
N LEU A 82 -0.71 12.17 9.40
CA LEU A 82 -1.23 11.21 8.42
C LEU A 82 -2.59 11.61 7.82
N GLY A 83 -3.35 12.48 8.49
CA GLY A 83 -4.65 12.94 8.02
C GLY A 83 -4.58 14.14 7.07
N ASN A 84 -3.47 14.88 7.07
CA ASN A 84 -3.32 16.09 6.26
C ASN A 84 -2.09 16.09 5.34
N LEU A 85 -1.33 14.99 5.25
CA LEU A 85 -0.11 14.91 4.42
C LEU A 85 -0.35 15.32 2.95
N GLY A 86 -1.53 15.02 2.40
CA GLY A 86 -1.90 15.41 1.04
C GLY A 86 -2.01 16.92 0.79
N THR A 87 -2.03 17.77 1.82
CA THR A 87 -1.95 19.23 1.66
C THR A 87 -0.61 19.68 1.05
N LEU A 88 0.43 18.85 1.17
CA LEU A 88 1.73 19.12 0.56
C LEU A 88 1.69 19.11 -0.97
N ASN A 89 0.71 18.45 -1.59
CA ASN A 89 0.55 18.39 -3.05
C ASN A 89 0.35 19.80 -3.67
N GLU A 90 -0.13 20.78 -2.89
CA GLU A 90 -0.27 22.17 -3.32
C GLU A 90 1.08 22.85 -3.63
N PHE A 91 2.19 22.28 -3.16
CA PHE A 91 3.54 22.84 -3.30
C PHE A 91 4.39 22.18 -4.41
N GLY A 92 3.78 21.30 -5.22
CA GLY A 92 4.42 20.62 -6.34
C GLY A 92 4.79 19.17 -6.00
N ASP A 93 4.09 18.21 -6.60
CA ASP A 93 4.19 16.78 -6.27
C ASP A 93 5.61 16.21 -6.33
N GLU A 94 6.46 16.69 -7.26
CA GLU A 94 7.84 16.19 -7.43
C GLU A 94 8.91 17.02 -6.70
N ASP A 95 8.55 18.22 -6.20
CA ASP A 95 9.50 19.18 -5.63
C ASP A 95 9.52 19.15 -4.09
N VAL A 96 8.52 18.50 -3.46
CA VAL A 96 8.41 18.39 -2.01
C VAL A 96 9.16 17.17 -1.49
N ALA A 97 9.99 17.39 -0.48
CA ALA A 97 10.69 16.33 0.25
C ALA A 97 10.49 16.46 1.77
N LEU A 98 10.34 15.33 2.45
CA LEU A 98 10.43 15.26 3.90
C LEU A 98 11.89 15.11 4.31
N VAL A 99 12.44 16.13 4.97
CA VAL A 99 13.85 16.16 5.39
C VAL A 99 13.93 15.90 6.89
N SER A 100 14.84 15.00 7.29
CA SER A 100 15.02 14.69 8.72
C SER A 100 15.42 15.93 9.53
N LYS A 101 14.86 16.04 10.74
CA LYS A 101 15.21 17.05 11.74
C LYS A 101 16.51 16.71 12.49
N ASP A 102 16.87 15.43 12.49
CA ASP A 102 18.00 14.88 13.23
C ASP A 102 19.12 14.46 12.27
N ASP A 103 20.35 14.39 12.77
CA ASP A 103 21.45 13.79 12.02
C ASP A 103 21.26 12.27 11.97
N PRO A 104 21.01 11.66 10.78
CA PRO A 104 20.80 10.22 10.69
C PRO A 104 22.05 9.41 11.06
N PHE A 105 23.26 9.98 10.97
CA PHE A 105 24.49 9.31 11.38
C PHE A 105 24.65 9.20 12.91
N SER A 106 23.80 9.90 13.67
CA SER A 106 23.72 9.74 15.12
C SER A 106 22.89 8.53 15.56
N TYR A 107 22.25 7.84 14.61
CA TYR A 107 21.31 6.73 14.84
C TYR A 107 20.23 7.09 15.88
N PRO A 108 19.41 8.13 15.61
CA PRO A 108 18.40 8.58 16.54
C PRO A 108 17.32 7.50 16.75
N LYS A 109 16.77 7.37 17.95
CA LYS A 109 15.89 6.23 18.28
C LYS A 109 14.68 6.04 17.36
N TRP A 110 14.18 7.10 16.73
CA TRP A 110 13.01 7.03 15.85
C TRP A 110 13.27 6.34 14.51
N ILE A 111 14.55 6.12 14.14
CA ILE A 111 14.89 5.34 12.95
C ILE A 111 14.80 3.82 13.19
N LEU A 112 14.67 3.39 14.45
CA LEU A 112 14.40 2.01 14.80
C LEU A 112 12.89 1.75 14.74
N GLY A 113 12.53 0.55 14.34
CA GLY A 113 11.15 0.09 14.22
C GLY A 113 10.74 -0.77 15.42
N GLU A 114 9.52 -1.30 15.33
CA GLU A 114 8.94 -2.11 16.39
C GLU A 114 8.98 -3.59 15.96
N ALA A 115 9.61 -4.41 16.80
CA ALA A 115 9.61 -5.85 16.58
C ALA A 115 8.21 -6.44 16.80
N PRO A 116 7.77 -7.40 15.97
CA PRO A 116 6.53 -8.11 16.23
C PRO A 116 6.65 -9.02 17.47
N ASP A 117 5.52 -9.32 18.10
CA ASP A 117 5.42 -10.36 19.13
C ASP A 117 5.51 -11.78 18.52
N ASP A 118 5.50 -12.81 19.37
CA ASP A 118 5.56 -14.23 18.96
C ASP A 118 4.40 -14.64 18.02
N ALA A 119 3.33 -13.85 17.96
CA ALA A 119 2.19 -14.07 17.08
C ALA A 119 2.22 -13.16 15.83
N GLY A 120 3.33 -12.44 15.60
CA GLY A 120 3.54 -11.58 14.44
C GLY A 120 2.89 -10.20 14.56
N ARG A 121 2.43 -9.77 15.73
CA ARG A 121 1.72 -8.49 15.92
C ARG A 121 2.65 -7.37 16.36
N ILE A 122 2.47 -6.22 15.76
CA ILE A 122 3.08 -4.95 16.17
C ILE A 122 1.99 -4.15 16.92
N HIS A 123 2.25 -3.80 18.18
CA HIS A 123 1.23 -3.21 19.07
C HIS A 123 1.28 -1.68 19.12
N ASN A 124 2.47 -1.09 19.05
CA ASN A 124 2.71 0.32 19.35
C ASN A 124 3.13 1.14 18.12
N ALA A 125 2.96 0.59 16.92
CA ALA A 125 3.30 1.26 15.68
C ALA A 125 2.25 0.95 14.60
N THR A 126 2.06 1.90 13.69
CA THR A 126 1.34 1.73 12.43
C THR A 126 2.34 1.74 11.27
N PRO A 127 2.92 0.57 10.92
CA PRO A 127 3.96 0.50 9.91
C PRO A 127 3.46 0.13 8.51
N CYS A 128 2.19 -0.22 8.37
CA CYS A 128 1.63 -0.71 7.13
C CYS A 128 0.46 0.14 6.66
N ALA A 129 0.35 0.29 5.35
CA ALA A 129 -0.81 0.86 4.68
C ALA A 129 -1.30 -0.13 3.61
N VAL A 130 -2.61 -0.34 3.55
CA VAL A 130 -3.25 -1.17 2.52
C VAL A 130 -4.03 -0.27 1.58
N ILE A 131 -3.69 -0.30 0.30
CA ILE A 131 -4.37 0.46 -0.75
C ILE A 131 -5.15 -0.51 -1.63
N LEU A 132 -6.45 -0.28 -1.76
CA LEU A 132 -7.33 -1.10 -2.59
C LEU A 132 -7.61 -0.37 -3.90
N VAL A 133 -7.39 -1.06 -5.01
CA VAL A 133 -7.66 -0.56 -6.35
C VAL A 133 -8.66 -1.49 -7.02
N GLU A 134 -9.93 -1.09 -7.00
CA GLU A 134 -10.99 -1.75 -7.75
C GLU A 134 -10.77 -1.53 -9.25
N LYS A 135 -10.61 -2.63 -10.00
CA LYS A 135 -10.39 -2.57 -11.45
C LYS A 135 -11.71 -2.71 -12.21
N ASN A 136 -12.60 -3.57 -11.72
CA ASN A 136 -13.94 -3.82 -12.24
C ASN A 136 -14.77 -4.56 -11.16
N GLU A 137 -15.98 -5.00 -11.50
CA GLU A 137 -16.91 -5.67 -10.57
C GLU A 137 -16.35 -6.95 -9.92
N VAL A 138 -15.35 -7.60 -10.54
CA VAL A 138 -14.80 -8.88 -10.08
C VAL A 138 -13.32 -8.83 -9.71
N ASP A 139 -12.55 -7.88 -10.26
CA ASP A 139 -11.11 -7.76 -10.06
C ASP A 139 -10.75 -6.61 -9.09
N LEU A 140 -9.98 -6.94 -8.05
CA LEU A 140 -9.43 -5.99 -7.08
C LEU A 140 -7.93 -6.23 -6.90
N ASP A 141 -7.13 -5.16 -6.98
CA ASP A 141 -5.71 -5.19 -6.63
C ASP A 141 -5.54 -4.60 -5.22
N ALA A 142 -5.01 -5.40 -4.28
CA ALA A 142 -4.68 -4.92 -2.94
C ALA A 142 -3.17 -4.77 -2.81
N PHE A 143 -2.70 -3.55 -2.56
CA PHE A 143 -1.31 -3.24 -2.29
C PHE A 143 -1.08 -3.18 -0.79
N TYR A 144 -0.16 -4.00 -0.29
CA TYR A 144 0.25 -4.06 1.10
C TYR A 144 1.61 -3.38 1.20
N PHE A 145 1.60 -2.11 1.58
CA PHE A 145 2.81 -1.34 1.84
C PHE A 145 3.24 -1.51 3.28
N TYR A 146 4.55 -1.63 3.49
CA TYR A 146 5.18 -1.67 4.79
C TYR A 146 6.38 -0.73 4.78
N PHE A 147 6.48 0.05 5.85
CA PHE A 147 7.37 1.20 5.92
C PHE A 147 8.49 0.99 6.92
N TYR A 148 9.67 1.52 6.58
CA TYR A 148 10.82 1.55 7.46
C TYR A 148 11.35 2.96 7.54
N SER A 149 11.56 3.47 8.76
CA SER A 149 12.18 4.79 8.95
C SER A 149 13.62 4.81 8.49
N TYR A 150 14.27 3.65 8.49
CA TYR A 150 15.61 3.48 7.95
C TYR A 150 15.74 2.10 7.31
N ASN A 151 16.36 2.08 6.15
CA ASN A 151 16.82 0.86 5.50
C ASN A 151 18.34 0.91 5.49
N GLU A 152 18.96 -0.08 6.14
CA GLU A 152 20.38 -0.33 6.02
C GLU A 152 20.62 -1.28 4.84
N GLY A 153 21.31 -0.77 3.82
CA GLY A 153 21.56 -1.53 2.61
C GLY A 153 22.51 -2.72 2.84
N PRO A 154 22.70 -3.58 1.83
CA PRO A 154 23.51 -4.78 1.97
C PRO A 154 24.96 -4.44 2.36
N ASN A 155 25.51 -5.25 3.26
CA ASN A 155 26.91 -5.15 3.64
C ASN A 155 27.78 -5.65 2.48
N ILE A 156 28.75 -4.84 2.04
CA ILE A 156 29.62 -5.17 0.91
C ILE A 156 30.43 -6.46 1.13
N THR A 157 30.68 -6.85 2.37
CA THR A 157 31.37 -8.12 2.69
C THR A 157 30.52 -9.35 2.40
N GLN A 158 29.20 -9.18 2.18
CA GLN A 158 28.27 -10.24 1.78
C GLN A 158 28.12 -10.36 0.24
N VAL A 159 28.77 -9.47 -0.53
CA VAL A 159 28.75 -9.53 -1.99
C VAL A 159 29.60 -10.70 -2.48
N LEU A 160 29.09 -11.47 -3.44
CA LEU A 160 29.70 -12.69 -3.96
C LEU A 160 31.08 -12.43 -4.60
N GLU A 161 31.94 -13.45 -4.56
CA GLU A 161 33.17 -13.51 -5.34
C GLU A 161 32.89 -13.27 -6.84
N PRO A 162 33.75 -12.53 -7.57
CA PRO A 162 35.05 -12.01 -7.15
C PRO A 162 35.01 -10.56 -6.64
N LEU A 163 33.82 -9.96 -6.45
CA LEU A 163 33.70 -8.53 -6.17
C LEU A 163 34.24 -8.15 -4.79
N ASN A 164 34.12 -9.04 -3.80
CA ASN A 164 34.73 -8.92 -2.48
C ASN A 164 36.26 -8.69 -2.52
N ARG A 165 36.95 -9.10 -3.59
CA ARG A 165 38.42 -8.91 -3.77
C ARG A 165 38.81 -7.53 -4.29
N LEU A 166 37.86 -6.74 -4.78
CA LEU A 166 38.11 -5.36 -5.20
C LEU A 166 38.00 -4.36 -4.03
N VAL A 167 37.52 -4.83 -2.88
CA VAL A 167 37.22 -4.01 -1.70
C VAL A 167 38.17 -4.39 -0.55
N THR A 168 39.48 -4.35 -0.79
CA THR A 168 40.53 -4.85 0.14
C THR A 168 41.13 -3.78 1.05
N SER A 169 40.44 -2.65 1.26
CA SER A 169 40.95 -1.64 2.21
C SER A 169 40.57 -2.02 3.65
N GLU A 170 41.42 -1.76 4.63
CA GLU A 170 41.11 -1.97 6.07
C GLU A 170 39.85 -1.22 6.54
N LYS A 171 39.37 -0.24 5.76
CA LYS A 171 38.10 0.46 5.97
C LYS A 171 36.88 -0.26 5.40
N ALA A 172 37.08 -1.18 4.46
CA ALA A 172 36.01 -2.00 3.89
C ALA A 172 35.62 -3.19 4.76
N SER A 173 36.54 -3.65 5.62
CA SER A 173 36.24 -4.64 6.67
C SER A 173 35.40 -4.10 7.83
N ALA A 174 35.17 -2.79 7.89
CA ALA A 174 34.28 -2.17 8.86
C ALA A 174 32.90 -1.97 8.23
N GLY A 175 32.13 -3.05 8.06
CA GLY A 175 30.68 -3.03 7.79
C GLY A 175 30.20 -1.89 6.87
N MET A 176 30.73 -1.80 5.65
CA MET A 176 30.24 -0.78 4.71
C MET A 176 28.93 -1.26 4.08
N HIS A 177 27.84 -0.58 4.42
CA HIS A 177 26.51 -0.79 3.84
C HIS A 177 26.29 0.20 2.69
N PHE A 178 25.82 -0.28 1.54
CA PHE A 178 25.53 0.56 0.37
C PHE A 178 24.03 0.67 0.16
N GLY A 179 23.56 1.90 -0.11
CA GLY A 179 22.15 2.15 -0.35
C GLY A 179 21.35 2.36 0.94
N ASN A 180 21.99 2.84 2.01
CA ASN A 180 21.26 3.23 3.21
C ASN A 180 20.38 4.45 2.93
N HIS A 181 19.16 4.44 3.43
CA HIS A 181 18.27 5.58 3.28
C HIS A 181 17.31 5.73 4.46
N VAL A 182 16.96 6.99 4.71
CA VAL A 182 15.93 7.38 5.68
C VAL A 182 14.59 7.40 4.96
N GLY A 183 13.66 6.57 5.41
CA GLY A 183 12.37 6.35 4.78
C GLY A 183 12.45 5.36 3.63
N ASP A 184 11.82 4.21 3.79
CA ASP A 184 11.71 3.16 2.79
C ASP A 184 10.29 2.59 2.72
N TRP A 185 9.82 2.39 1.50
CA TRP A 185 8.55 1.73 1.23
C TRP A 185 8.79 0.45 0.44
N GLU A 186 8.48 -0.65 1.08
CA GLU A 186 8.42 -1.95 0.43
C GLU A 186 6.95 -2.35 0.27
N HIS A 187 6.64 -3.16 -0.74
CA HIS A 187 5.26 -3.62 -0.91
C HIS A 187 5.10 -4.96 -1.61
N ASN A 188 3.90 -5.50 -1.43
CA ASN A 188 3.37 -6.57 -2.25
C ASN A 188 2.04 -6.14 -2.84
N MET A 189 1.69 -6.66 -4.01
CA MET A 189 0.33 -6.54 -4.53
C MET A 189 -0.26 -7.93 -4.70
N VAL A 190 -1.47 -8.15 -4.20
CA VAL A 190 -2.25 -9.36 -4.48
C VAL A 190 -3.43 -8.99 -5.35
N ARG A 191 -3.56 -9.67 -6.49
CA ARG A 191 -4.73 -9.55 -7.35
C ARG A 191 -5.78 -10.57 -6.93
N PHE A 192 -6.99 -10.10 -6.72
CA PHE A 192 -8.16 -10.90 -6.45
C PHE A 192 -9.10 -10.90 -7.65
N ARG A 193 -9.73 -12.05 -7.91
CA ARG A 193 -10.86 -12.23 -8.82
C ARG A 193 -11.99 -12.93 -8.08
N ASP A 194 -13.17 -12.34 -8.03
CA ASP A 194 -14.32 -12.84 -7.28
C ASP A 194 -13.96 -13.16 -5.81
N GLY A 195 -13.16 -12.29 -5.19
CA GLY A 195 -12.67 -12.44 -3.81
C GLY A 195 -11.63 -13.55 -3.59
N LYS A 196 -11.13 -14.20 -4.66
CA LYS A 196 -10.09 -15.23 -4.59
C LYS A 196 -8.76 -14.70 -5.13
N PRO A 197 -7.62 -14.95 -4.47
CA PRO A 197 -6.34 -14.49 -4.97
C PRO A 197 -5.96 -15.27 -6.24
N VAL A 198 -5.52 -14.56 -7.27
CA VAL A 198 -5.11 -15.14 -8.56
C VAL A 198 -3.67 -14.84 -8.92
N GLY A 199 -3.06 -13.82 -8.32
CA GLY A 199 -1.65 -13.49 -8.52
C GLY A 199 -1.08 -12.64 -7.41
N ILE A 200 0.25 -12.59 -7.33
CA ILE A 200 1.00 -11.77 -6.38
C ILE A 200 2.19 -11.11 -7.08
N TYR A 201 2.49 -9.87 -6.71
CA TYR A 201 3.67 -9.12 -7.13
C TYR A 201 4.55 -8.80 -5.92
N TYR A 202 5.87 -8.91 -6.10
CA TYR A 202 6.89 -8.59 -5.11
C TYR A 202 7.73 -7.42 -5.61
N SER A 203 7.73 -6.29 -4.88
CA SER A 203 8.55 -5.13 -5.24
C SER A 203 10.04 -5.39 -5.01
N GLN A 204 10.87 -4.84 -5.90
CA GLN A 204 12.33 -4.81 -5.82
C GLN A 204 12.82 -3.47 -6.36
N HIS A 205 13.10 -2.53 -5.46
CA HIS A 205 13.47 -1.16 -5.81
C HIS A 205 12.45 -0.49 -6.77
N VAL A 206 12.86 -0.21 -8.01
CA VAL A 206 12.03 0.46 -9.03
C VAL A 206 11.17 -0.50 -9.86
N ASP A 207 11.34 -1.81 -9.67
CA ASP A 207 10.63 -2.85 -10.41
C ASP A 207 10.22 -4.00 -9.46
N GLY A 208 10.09 -5.22 -9.96
CA GLY A 208 9.68 -6.39 -9.19
C GLY A 208 9.26 -7.54 -10.10
N GLU A 209 8.65 -8.55 -9.50
CA GLU A 209 8.22 -9.74 -10.23
C GLU A 209 6.82 -10.19 -9.81
N GLY A 210 6.04 -10.58 -10.82
CA GLY A 210 4.67 -11.07 -10.66
C GLY A 210 4.57 -12.56 -10.93
N TYR A 211 3.79 -13.26 -10.11
CA TYR A 211 3.56 -14.69 -10.21
C TYR A 211 2.07 -15.01 -10.12
N ASP A 212 1.66 -16.09 -10.77
CA ASP A 212 0.36 -16.70 -10.50
C ASP A 212 0.29 -17.15 -9.04
N TRP A 213 -0.89 -17.08 -8.43
CA TRP A 213 -1.02 -17.35 -6.99
C TRP A 213 -0.49 -18.73 -6.60
N ASN A 214 -0.67 -19.73 -7.47
CA ASN A 214 -0.26 -21.12 -7.23
C ASN A 214 1.07 -21.49 -7.90
N ASP A 215 1.86 -20.52 -8.35
CA ASP A 215 3.18 -20.78 -8.92
C ASP A 215 4.08 -21.52 -7.92
N ALA A 216 4.89 -22.46 -8.43
CA ALA A 216 5.82 -23.26 -7.61
C ALA A 216 6.96 -22.44 -6.99
N ALA A 217 7.29 -21.28 -7.56
CA ALA A 217 8.26 -20.34 -7.02
C ALA A 217 7.73 -19.55 -5.81
N VAL A 218 6.41 -19.52 -5.61
CA VAL A 218 5.78 -18.75 -4.53
C VAL A 218 5.72 -19.55 -3.23
N SER A 219 6.49 -19.13 -2.24
CA SER A 219 6.44 -19.69 -0.89
C SER A 219 5.15 -19.28 -0.16
N LYS A 220 4.53 -20.23 0.56
CA LYS A 220 3.33 -19.99 1.37
C LYS A 220 3.44 -20.59 2.76
N ALA A 221 2.78 -19.96 3.73
CA ALA A 221 2.45 -20.56 5.01
C ALA A 221 0.93 -20.59 5.17
N GLY A 222 0.34 -21.79 5.16
CA GLY A 222 -1.09 -21.95 4.94
C GLY A 222 -1.49 -21.37 3.58
N ASP A 223 -2.54 -20.55 3.57
CA ASP A 223 -3.06 -19.91 2.36
C ASP A 223 -2.39 -18.56 2.05
N ARG A 224 -1.40 -18.13 2.84
CA ARG A 224 -0.77 -16.80 2.72
C ARG A 224 0.60 -16.93 2.06
N CYS A 225 0.83 -16.16 1.00
CA CYS A 225 2.15 -16.02 0.39
C CYS A 225 3.13 -15.34 1.35
N SER A 226 4.41 -15.70 1.27
CA SER A 226 5.44 -15.16 2.15
C SER A 226 6.66 -14.66 1.40
N ARG A 227 7.25 -13.56 1.88
CA ARG A 227 8.54 -13.00 1.45
C ARG A 227 9.49 -12.93 2.63
N VAL A 228 10.78 -13.16 2.39
CA VAL A 228 11.84 -12.73 3.30
C VAL A 228 12.13 -11.27 3.04
N SER A 229 11.95 -10.44 4.06
CA SER A 229 12.35 -9.03 4.01
C SER A 229 13.76 -8.93 4.52
N ARG A 230 14.65 -8.47 3.62
CA ARG A 230 16.06 -8.13 3.85
C ARG A 230 16.88 -9.21 4.56
#